data_AF-A0A4Y8HZ85-F1
#
_entry.id   AF-A0A4Y8HZ85-F1
#
_cell.length_a   1.000
_cell.length_b   1.000
_cell.length_c   1.000
_cell.angle_alpha   90.00
_cell.angle_beta   90.00
_cell.angle_gamma   90.00
#
_symmetry.space_group_name_H-M   'P 1'
#
loop_
_entity.id
_entity.type
_entity.pdbx_description
1 polymer ?
#
loop_
_entity_poly.entity_id
_entity_poly.type
_entity_poly.pdbx_seq_one_letter_code
_entity_poly.pdbx_strand_id
1 'polypeptide(L)'
;MGRRAVANILESAYSIVWGGLYEISKSDLESLDNCEGYPDSYDRKELKVEDDHGNIYKAITYFRIEEKVGMPSNKYRKTVVNGAKDCDLHDDYVKKNLI
;
A
#
# COMPACT_ATOMS: atom_id res chain seq x y z
N MET A 1 -19.86 16.24 -5.69
CA MET A 1 -18.75 15.51 -6.34
C MET A 1 -18.15 14.55 -5.32
N GLY A 2 -18.35 13.23 -5.48
CA GLY A 2 -17.85 12.24 -4.53
C GLY A 2 -16.33 12.22 -4.50
N ARG A 3 -15.73 12.42 -3.32
CA ARG A 3 -14.28 12.31 -3.11
C ARG A 3 -13.85 10.88 -3.48
N ARG A 4 -12.88 10.74 -4.39
CA ARG A 4 -12.28 9.45 -4.76
C ARG A 4 -11.38 9.01 -3.61
N ALA A 5 -11.64 7.83 -3.05
CA ALA A 5 -10.77 7.27 -2.04
C ALA A 5 -9.56 6.56 -2.67
N VAL A 6 -8.48 6.50 -1.91
CA VAL A 6 -7.20 5.85 -2.22
C VAL A 6 -6.87 4.91 -1.07
N ALA A 7 -5.95 3.97 -1.29
CA ALA A 7 -5.58 2.98 -0.29
C ALA A 7 -4.96 3.66 0.95
N ASN A 8 -5.29 3.11 2.11
CA ASN A 8 -4.65 3.42 3.39
C ASN A 8 -4.51 2.12 4.17
N ILE A 9 -3.57 2.08 5.11
CA ILE A 9 -3.38 0.93 6.01
C ILE A 9 -3.67 1.43 7.43
N LEU A 10 -4.37 0.63 8.23
CA LEU A 10 -4.67 0.92 9.63
C LEU A 10 -4.15 -0.21 10.50
N GLU A 11 -3.65 0.13 11.69
CA GLU A 11 -3.21 -0.89 12.64
C GLU A 11 -4.40 -1.73 13.11
N SER A 12 -4.27 -3.05 13.01
CA SER A 12 -5.28 -4.01 13.45
C SER A 12 -4.58 -5.28 13.92
N ALA A 13 -4.92 -5.74 15.13
CA ALA A 13 -4.31 -6.93 15.72
C ALA A 13 -4.68 -8.24 15.01
N TYR A 14 -5.74 -8.24 14.19
CA TYR A 14 -6.32 -9.46 13.59
C TYR A 14 -6.35 -9.43 12.06
N SER A 15 -5.74 -8.42 11.44
CA SER A 15 -5.78 -8.25 9.99
C SER A 15 -4.39 -8.35 9.41
N ILE A 16 -4.30 -8.93 8.22
CA ILE A 16 -3.06 -9.05 7.46
C ILE A 16 -3.28 -8.37 6.11
N VAL A 17 -2.34 -7.52 5.73
CA VAL A 17 -2.32 -6.87 4.42
C VAL A 17 -1.13 -7.39 3.63
N TRP A 18 -1.40 -7.92 2.45
CA TRP A 18 -0.36 -8.36 1.50
C TRP A 18 -0.06 -7.23 0.53
N GLY A 19 1.19 -7.15 0.09
CA GLY A 19 1.66 -6.15 -0.86
C GLY A 19 2.98 -6.59 -1.51
N GLY A 20 3.47 -5.77 -2.43
CA GLY A 20 4.79 -5.96 -3.02
C GLY A 20 5.88 -5.36 -2.15
N LEU A 21 6.97 -6.11 -1.93
CA LEU A 21 8.18 -5.62 -1.27
C LEU A 21 9.21 -5.26 -2.33
N TYR A 22 9.66 -4.01 -2.35
CA TYR A 22 10.60 -3.49 -3.34
C TYR A 22 11.89 -3.06 -2.66
N GLU A 23 13.03 -3.47 -3.22
CA GLU A 23 14.32 -2.87 -2.89
C GLU A 23 14.48 -1.58 -3.70
N ILE A 24 14.71 -0.48 -2.99
CA ILE A 24 14.81 0.86 -3.58
C ILE A 24 16.08 1.57 -3.08
N SER A 25 16.65 2.44 -3.92
CA SER A 25 17.74 3.30 -3.49
C SER A 25 17.24 4.48 -2.67
N LYS A 26 18.16 5.21 -2.02
CA LYS A 26 17.79 6.45 -1.31
C LYS A 26 17.23 7.52 -2.26
N SER A 27 17.71 7.58 -3.49
CA SER A 27 17.23 8.55 -4.49
C SER A 27 15.84 8.19 -5.01
N ASP A 28 15.51 6.90 -5.09
CA ASP A 28 14.14 6.46 -5.39
C ASP A 28 13.18 6.86 -4.28
N LEU A 29 13.63 6.73 -3.02
CA LEU A 29 12.84 7.13 -1.86
C LEU A 29 12.55 8.64 -1.84
N GLU A 30 13.53 9.49 -2.18
CA GLU A 30 13.31 10.94 -2.34
C GLU A 30 12.31 11.24 -3.47
N SER A 31 12.33 10.44 -4.54
CA SER A 31 11.37 10.56 -5.65
C SER A 31 9.95 10.15 -5.20
N LEU A 32 9.83 9.10 -4.39
CA LEU A 32 8.56 8.65 -3.80
C LEU A 32 7.98 9.69 -2.84
N ASP A 33 8.81 10.30 -1.99
CA ASP A 33 8.39 11.36 -1.07
C ASP A 33 7.76 12.55 -1.83
N ASN A 34 8.34 12.93 -2.98
CA ASN A 34 7.78 13.97 -3.85
C ASN A 34 6.46 13.57 -4.50
N CYS A 35 6.31 12.30 -4.91
CA CYS A 35 5.09 11.79 -5.54
C CYS A 35 3.91 11.69 -4.56
N GLU A 36 4.16 11.25 -3.33
CA GLU A 36 3.13 11.09 -2.28
C GLU A 36 2.80 12.42 -1.58
N GLY A 37 3.60 13.47 -1.78
CA GLY A 37 3.40 14.77 -1.15
C GLY A 37 3.76 14.75 0.33
N TYR A 38 4.80 14.00 0.70
CA TYR A 38 5.39 14.01 2.03
C TYR A 38 6.02 15.39 2.33
N PRO A 39 5.89 15.94 3.55
CA PRO A 39 5.19 15.40 4.73
C PRO A 39 3.71 15.81 4.86
N ASP A 40 3.17 16.59 3.93
CA ASP A 40 1.85 17.23 4.10
C ASP A 40 0.66 16.29 3.84
N SER A 41 0.78 15.33 2.91
CA SER A 41 -0.35 14.48 2.47
C SER A 41 -0.35 13.06 3.04
N TYR A 42 0.83 12.48 3.25
CA TYR A 42 1.05 11.15 3.84
C TYR A 42 2.27 11.20 4.76
N ASP A 43 2.23 10.47 5.86
CA ASP A 43 3.36 10.28 6.76
C ASP A 43 4.09 8.97 6.42
N ARG A 44 5.37 8.90 6.75
CA ARG A 44 6.24 7.74 6.48
C ARG A 44 6.43 6.97 7.77
N LYS A 45 6.23 5.65 7.71
CA LYS A 45 6.49 4.76 8.85
C LYS A 45 7.31 3.55 8.43
N GLU A 46 8.30 3.21 9.26
CA GLU A 46 9.02 1.96 9.15
C GLU A 46 8.23 0.87 9.90
N LEU A 47 7.97 -0.25 9.23
CA LEU A 47 7.33 -1.41 9.83
C LEU A 47 8.09 -2.69 9.45
N LYS A 48 7.86 -3.74 10.23
CA LYS A 48 8.38 -5.07 9.93
C LYS A 48 7.41 -5.79 9.00
N VAL A 49 7.90 -6.28 7.88
CA VAL A 49 7.17 -7.16 6.96
C VAL A 49 7.83 -8.53 6.93
N GLU A 50 7.05 -9.54 6.56
CA GLU A 50 7.50 -10.91 6.32
C GLU A 50 7.27 -11.24 4.84
N ASP A 51 8.25 -11.86 4.19
CA ASP A 51 8.09 -12.39 2.83
C ASP A 51 7.45 -13.80 2.82
N ASP A 52 7.24 -14.37 1.64
CA ASP A 52 6.69 -15.72 1.46
C ASP A 52 7.64 -16.84 1.92
N HIS A 53 8.89 -16.52 2.20
CA HIS A 53 9.91 -17.42 2.74
C HIS A 53 10.07 -17.30 4.27
N GLY A 54 9.33 -16.39 4.93
CA GLY A 54 9.41 -16.15 6.37
C GLY A 54 10.55 -15.22 6.80
N ASN A 55 11.21 -14.54 5.87
CA ASN A 55 12.25 -13.56 6.18
C ASN A 55 11.63 -12.24 6.62
N ILE A 56 12.19 -11.63 7.67
CA ILE A 56 11.69 -10.37 8.22
C ILE A 56 12.53 -9.19 7.72
N TYR A 57 11.86 -8.21 7.13
CA TYR A 57 12.47 -6.97 6.63
C TYR A 57 11.91 -5.74 7.34
N LYS A 58 12.74 -4.70 7.43
CA LYS A 58 12.28 -3.35 7.76
C LYS A 58 11.92 -2.64 6.47
N ALA A 59 10.64 -2.43 6.25
CA ALA A 59 10.12 -1.76 5.07
C ALA A 59 9.54 -0.39 5.45
N ILE A 60 9.64 0.53 4.51
CA ILE A 60 9.03 1.84 4.60
C ILE A 60 7.68 1.77 3.90
N THR A 61 6.65 2.31 4.52
CA THR A 61 5.35 2.52 3.86
C THR A 61 4.80 3.89 4.21
N TYR A 62 3.85 4.35 3.41
CA TYR A 62 3.16 5.62 3.58
C TYR A 62 1.76 5.40 4.16
N PHE A 63 1.39 6.24 5.11
CA PHE A 63 0.10 6.21 5.81
C PHE A 63 -0.59 7.56 5.70
N ARG A 64 -1.90 7.56 5.44
CA ARG A 64 -2.67 8.80 5.40
C ARG A 64 -3.25 9.13 6.78
N ILE A 65 -3.06 10.37 7.22
CA ILE A 65 -3.57 10.86 8.50
C ILE A 65 -5.09 11.15 8.43
N GLU A 66 -5.62 11.51 7.24
CA GLU A 66 -7.05 11.83 7.08
C GLU A 66 -7.90 10.62 6.59
N GLU A 67 -8.82 10.20 7.45
CA GLU A 67 -9.61 8.95 7.41
C GLU A 67 -10.96 9.04 6.67
N LYS A 68 -11.08 9.83 5.58
CA LYS A 68 -12.37 9.80 4.85
C LYS A 68 -12.50 8.52 4.04
N VAL A 69 -13.14 7.53 4.66
CA VAL A 69 -13.57 6.28 4.01
C VAL A 69 -14.48 6.64 2.84
N GLY A 70 -14.13 6.16 1.66
CA GLY A 70 -14.91 6.34 0.45
C GLY A 70 -14.65 5.20 -0.52
N MET A 71 -15.41 5.16 -1.61
CA MET A 71 -15.16 4.17 -2.66
C MET A 71 -14.02 4.62 -3.58
N PRO A 72 -13.04 3.73 -3.86
CA PRO A 72 -12.06 4.01 -4.88
C PRO A 72 -12.72 4.05 -6.26
N SER A 73 -12.11 4.77 -7.20
CA SER A 73 -12.56 4.73 -8.59
C SER A 73 -12.24 3.37 -9.23
N ASN A 74 -13.06 2.94 -10.20
CA ASN A 74 -12.81 1.71 -10.98
C ASN A 74 -11.41 1.69 -11.62
N LYS A 75 -10.89 2.85 -12.05
CA LYS A 75 -9.54 2.97 -12.62
C LYS A 75 -8.47 2.68 -11.56
N TYR A 76 -8.58 3.31 -10.38
CA TYR A 76 -7.65 3.09 -9.28
C TYR A 76 -7.66 1.63 -8.81
N ARG A 77 -8.85 1.06 -8.63
CA ARG A 77 -9.03 -0.36 -8.28
C ARG A 77 -8.36 -1.29 -9.28
N LYS A 78 -8.53 -1.07 -10.58
CA LYS A 78 -7.86 -1.87 -11.62
C LYS A 78 -6.34 -1.78 -11.53
N THR A 79 -5.79 -0.59 -11.28
CA THR A 79 -4.35 -0.43 -11.05
C THR A 79 -3.87 -1.27 -9.87
N VAL A 80 -4.58 -1.24 -8.74
CA VAL A 80 -4.22 -2.05 -7.55
C VAL A 80 -4.31 -3.54 -7.83
N VAL A 81 -5.38 -4.00 -8.50
CA VAL A 81 -5.53 -5.43 -8.88
C VAL A 81 -4.42 -5.87 -9.83
N ASN A 82 -4.05 -5.04 -10.80
CA ASN A 82 -2.95 -5.37 -11.72
C ASN A 82 -1.62 -5.43 -10.96
N GLY A 83 -1.32 -4.43 -10.13
CA GLY A 83 -0.10 -4.44 -9.32
C GLY A 83 -0.01 -5.64 -8.37
N ALA A 84 -1.14 -6.07 -7.80
CA ALA A 84 -1.19 -7.28 -6.98
C ALA A 84 -0.84 -8.53 -7.80
N LYS A 85 -1.33 -8.65 -9.04
CA LYS A 85 -0.98 -9.74 -9.94
C LYS A 85 0.47 -9.68 -10.40
N ASP A 86 0.98 -8.49 -10.68
CA ASP A 86 2.38 -8.28 -11.08
C ASP A 86 3.36 -8.63 -9.93
N CYS A 87 2.89 -8.58 -8.68
CA CYS A 87 3.62 -9.02 -7.50
C CYS A 87 3.34 -10.51 -7.13
N ASP A 88 2.68 -11.26 -8.01
CA ASP A 88 2.28 -12.67 -7.79
C ASP A 88 1.52 -12.91 -6.47
N LEU A 89 0.71 -11.94 -6.01
CA LEU A 89 -0.14 -12.14 -4.84
C LEU A 89 -1.16 -13.25 -5.12
N HIS A 90 -1.40 -14.09 -4.10
CA HIS A 90 -2.33 -15.21 -4.21
C HIS A 90 -3.73 -14.75 -4.64
N ASP A 91 -4.30 -15.45 -5.64
CA ASP A 91 -5.59 -15.10 -6.25
C ASP A 91 -6.72 -14.97 -5.22
N ASP A 92 -6.71 -15.79 -4.18
CA ASP A 92 -7.72 -15.74 -3.12
C ASP A 92 -7.63 -14.44 -2.31
N TYR A 93 -6.43 -13.91 -2.09
CA TYR A 93 -6.25 -12.62 -1.43
C TYR A 93 -6.79 -11.49 -2.31
N VAL A 94 -6.47 -11.51 -3.61
CA VAL A 94 -6.95 -10.51 -4.58
C VAL A 94 -8.48 -10.55 -4.67
N LYS A 95 -9.08 -11.74 -4.78
CA LYS A 95 -10.54 -11.89 -4.85
C LYS A 95 -11.25 -11.46 -3.57
N LYS A 96 -10.68 -11.74 -2.40
CA LYS A 96 -11.32 -11.44 -1.11
C LYS A 96 -11.23 -9.96 -0.74
N ASN A 97 -10.12 -9.30 -1.07
CA ASN A 97 -9.81 -7.96 -0.54
C ASN A 97 -9.84 -6.86 -1.60
N LEU A 98 -9.72 -7.20 -2.89
CA LEU A 98 -9.60 -6.22 -3.98
C LEU A 98 -10.74 -6.29 -5.00
N ILE A 99 -11.52 -7.39 -5.07
CA ILE A 99 -12.62 -7.64 -6.02
C ILE A 99 -13.97 -7.77 -5.29
#